data_AF-A0A061EYP4-F1
#
_entry.id   AF-A0A061EYP4-F1
#
_cell.length_a   1.000
_cell.length_b   1.000
_cell.length_c   1.000
_cell.angle_alpha   90.00
_cell.angle_beta   90.00
_cell.angle_gamma   90.00
#
_symmetry.space_group_name_H-M   'P 1'
#
loop_
_entity.id
_entity.type
_entity.pdbx_description
1 polymer ?
#
loop_
_entity_poly.entity_id
_entity_poly.type
_entity_poly.pdbx_seq_one_letter_code
_entity_poly.pdbx_strand_id
1 'polypeptide(L)'
;MNTRRRKTVKLNATITRLKREMQEIREDQNRIREGRRPVKEKFDDVLSECDETELITRQSICTRLRLTLMFQILKARQNNDFAKAAQLTTSLRELIAQQENESLQQSDGPKSK
;
A
#
# COMPACT_ATOMS: atom_id res chain seq x y z
N MET A 1 -38.41 -20.51 55.82
CA MET A 1 -37.16 -20.47 55.01
C MET A 1 -36.51 -19.09 55.14
N ASN A 2 -35.24 -19.00 55.54
CA ASN A 2 -34.57 -17.75 55.91
C ASN A 2 -34.32 -16.82 54.70
N THR A 3 -34.85 -15.60 54.69
CA THR A 3 -34.89 -14.68 53.52
C THR A 3 -33.50 -14.26 53.02
N ARG A 4 -32.52 -14.18 53.93
CA ARG A 4 -31.10 -13.93 53.62
C ARG A 4 -30.51 -15.02 52.72
N ARG A 5 -30.77 -16.29 53.04
CA ARG A 5 -30.29 -17.45 52.27
C ARG A 5 -30.84 -17.44 50.84
N ARG A 6 -32.11 -17.04 50.65
CA ARG A 6 -32.74 -16.93 49.32
C ARG A 6 -32.10 -15.84 48.46
N LYS A 7 -31.73 -14.69 49.05
CA LYS A 7 -31.03 -13.60 48.35
C LYS A 7 -29.62 -14.04 47.91
N THR A 8 -28.86 -14.72 48.78
CA THR A 8 -27.52 -15.25 48.46
C THR A 8 -27.56 -16.28 47.32
N VAL A 9 -28.54 -17.20 47.33
CA VAL A 9 -28.69 -18.19 46.26
C VAL A 9 -28.99 -17.53 44.91
N LYS A 10 -29.87 -16.51 44.89
CA LYS A 10 -30.15 -15.73 43.68
C LYS A 10 -28.90 -15.01 43.17
N LEU A 11 -28.16 -14.35 44.06
CA LEU A 11 -26.92 -13.64 43.70
C LEU A 11 -25.89 -14.60 43.10
N ASN A 12 -25.69 -15.77 43.71
CA ASN A 12 -24.75 -16.78 43.21
C ASN A 12 -25.17 -17.31 41.83
N ALA A 13 -26.47 -17.52 41.60
CA ALA A 13 -26.98 -17.91 40.28
C ALA A 13 -26.71 -16.83 39.22
N THR A 14 -26.90 -15.55 39.55
CA THR A 14 -26.58 -14.42 38.66
C THR A 14 -25.08 -14.34 38.37
N ILE A 15 -24.22 -14.49 39.37
CA ILE A 15 -22.76 -14.49 39.20
C ILE A 15 -22.32 -15.64 38.29
N THR A 16 -22.87 -16.84 38.47
CA THR A 16 -22.55 -17.99 37.62
C THR A 16 -23.00 -17.76 36.17
N ARG A 17 -24.16 -17.16 35.96
CA ARG A 17 -24.64 -16.80 34.61
C ARG A 17 -23.69 -15.79 33.95
N LEU A 18 -23.36 -14.70 34.65
CA LEU A 18 -22.44 -13.67 34.14
C LEU A 18 -21.06 -14.25 33.80
N LYS A 19 -20.53 -15.17 34.63
CA LYS A 19 -19.26 -15.84 34.34
C LYS A 19 -19.31 -16.64 33.04
N ARG A 20 -20.43 -17.30 32.75
CA ARG A 20 -20.62 -18.03 31.49
C ARG A 20 -20.69 -17.08 30.30
N GLU A 21 -21.51 -16.03 30.39
CA GLU A 21 -21.64 -15.02 29.34
C GLU A 21 -20.29 -14.34 29.04
N MET A 22 -19.50 -13.99 30.07
CA MET A 22 -18.17 -13.44 29.89
C MET A 22 -17.19 -14.41 29.20
N GLN A 23 -17.31 -15.71 29.49
CA GLN A 23 -16.49 -16.72 28.85
C GLN A 23 -16.84 -16.87 27.36
N GLU A 24 -18.12 -16.88 27.02
CA GLU A 24 -18.61 -16.91 25.63
C GLU A 24 -18.14 -15.68 24.84
N ILE A 25 -18.28 -14.48 25.42
CA ILE A 25 -17.78 -13.23 24.83
C ILE A 25 -16.27 -13.30 24.57
N ARG A 26 -15.50 -13.88 25.50
CA ARG A 26 -14.05 -14.03 25.34
C ARG A 26 -13.69 -14.96 24.19
N GLU A 27 -14.43 -16.04 24.03
CA GLU A 27 -14.25 -16.98 22.93
C GLU A 27 -14.60 -16.33 21.59
N ASP A 28 -15.68 -15.58 21.52
CA ASP A 28 -16.06 -14.82 20.32
C ASP A 28 -15.02 -13.76 19.96
N GLN A 29 -14.51 -13.01 20.94
CA GLN A 29 -13.44 -12.04 20.71
C GLN A 29 -12.16 -12.68 20.18
N ASN A 30 -11.82 -13.89 20.65
CA ASN A 30 -10.69 -14.64 20.12
C ASN A 30 -10.94 -15.05 18.67
N ARG A 31 -12.13 -15.60 18.35
CA ARG A 31 -12.51 -15.96 16.97
C ARG A 31 -12.47 -14.76 16.03
N ILE A 32 -12.96 -13.60 16.47
CA ILE A 32 -12.91 -12.34 15.69
C ILE A 32 -11.45 -11.93 15.45
N ARG A 33 -10.60 -12.00 16.47
CA ARG A 33 -9.18 -11.63 16.35
C ARG A 33 -8.44 -12.54 15.38
N GLU A 34 -8.67 -13.84 15.48
CA GLU A 34 -8.09 -14.85 14.59
C GLU A 34 -8.59 -14.68 13.16
N GLY A 35 -9.89 -14.44 12.96
CA GLY A 35 -10.46 -14.19 11.64
C GLY A 35 -9.99 -12.88 11.01
N ARG A 36 -9.70 -11.84 11.80
CA ARG A 36 -9.21 -10.54 11.31
C ARG A 36 -7.75 -10.59 10.86
N ARG A 37 -6.91 -11.42 11.49
CA ARG A 37 -5.47 -11.50 11.17
C ARG A 37 -5.20 -11.76 9.67
N PRO A 38 -5.75 -12.81 9.04
CA PRO A 38 -5.46 -13.09 7.62
C PRO A 38 -6.07 -12.04 6.69
N VAL A 39 -7.16 -11.37 7.08
CA VAL A 39 -7.73 -10.26 6.31
C VAL A 39 -6.79 -9.07 6.32
N LYS A 40 -6.19 -8.77 7.48
CA LYS A 40 -5.20 -7.70 7.59
C LYS A 40 -3.95 -8.00 6.77
N GLU A 41 -3.40 -9.20 6.90
CA GLU A 41 -2.20 -9.62 6.15
C GLU A 41 -2.40 -9.48 4.64
N LYS A 42 -3.50 -10.02 4.11
CA LYS A 42 -3.85 -9.86 2.69
C LYS A 42 -4.03 -8.41 2.27
N PHE A 43 -4.57 -7.57 3.15
CA PHE A 43 -4.74 -6.15 2.84
C PHE A 43 -3.40 -5.42 2.81
N ASP A 44 -2.50 -5.73 3.74
CA ASP A 44 -1.14 -5.20 3.76
C ASP A 44 -0.35 -5.65 2.51
N ASP A 45 -0.53 -6.91 2.06
CA ASP A 45 0.05 -7.42 0.80
C ASP A 45 -0.48 -6.64 -0.42
N VAL A 46 -1.81 -6.46 -0.52
CA VAL A 46 -2.43 -5.69 -1.61
C VAL A 46 -1.94 -4.25 -1.63
N LEU A 47 -1.77 -3.61 -0.47
CA LEU A 47 -1.22 -2.26 -0.39
C LEU A 47 0.22 -2.23 -0.92
N SER A 48 1.04 -3.22 -0.55
CA SER A 48 2.41 -3.35 -1.07
C SER A 48 2.44 -3.53 -2.60
N GLU A 49 1.54 -4.34 -3.16
CA GLU A 49 1.41 -4.52 -4.62
C GLU A 49 0.96 -3.23 -5.32
N CYS A 50 0.10 -2.42 -4.67
CA CYS A 50 -0.29 -1.10 -5.19
C CYS A 50 0.91 -0.16 -5.29
N ASP A 51 1.77 -0.11 -4.27
CA ASP A 51 2.99 0.71 -4.28
C ASP A 51 3.94 0.28 -5.41
N GLU A 52 4.13 -1.03 -5.62
CA GLU A 52 4.91 -1.56 -6.74
C GLU A 52 4.30 -1.16 -8.09
N THR A 53 2.98 -1.25 -8.23
CA THR A 53 2.27 -0.87 -9.47
C THR A 53 2.42 0.62 -9.78
N GLU A 54 2.39 1.48 -8.76
CA GLU A 54 2.61 2.93 -8.92
C GLU A 54 4.04 3.20 -9.43
N LEU A 55 5.03 2.54 -8.83
CA LEU A 55 6.43 2.65 -9.23
C LEU A 55 6.64 2.21 -10.70
N ILE A 56 6.10 1.04 -11.06
CA ILE A 56 6.16 0.51 -12.44
C ILE A 56 5.45 1.46 -13.41
N THR A 57 4.29 2.01 -13.02
CA THR A 57 3.54 2.96 -13.85
C THR A 57 4.35 4.22 -14.11
N ARG A 58 4.96 4.80 -13.07
CA ARG A 58 5.83 5.98 -13.19
C ARG A 58 7.01 5.71 -14.12
N GLN A 59 7.69 4.58 -13.94
CA GLN A 59 8.82 4.19 -14.80
C GLN A 59 8.39 3.93 -16.25
N SER A 60 7.20 3.35 -16.44
CA SER A 60 6.61 3.11 -17.76
C SER A 60 6.31 4.41 -18.49
N ILE A 61 5.76 5.42 -17.80
CA ILE A 61 5.54 6.75 -18.37
C ILE A 61 6.86 7.38 -18.80
N CYS A 62 7.89 7.32 -17.96
CA CYS A 62 9.22 7.84 -18.28
C CYS A 62 9.81 7.19 -19.53
N THR A 63 9.71 5.86 -19.62
CA THR A 63 10.16 5.08 -20.78
C THR A 63 9.41 5.47 -22.04
N ARG A 64 8.08 5.61 -21.97
CA ARG A 64 7.26 6.03 -23.10
C ARG A 64 7.67 7.40 -23.62
N LEU A 65 7.89 8.38 -22.74
CA LEU A 65 8.34 9.73 -23.13
C LEU A 65 9.69 9.69 -23.85
N ARG A 66 10.67 8.95 -23.32
CA ARG A 66 11.98 8.77 -23.96
C ARG A 66 11.84 8.18 -25.36
N LEU A 67 11.07 7.09 -25.49
CA LEU A 67 10.84 6.45 -26.79
C LEU A 67 10.16 7.39 -27.78
N THR A 68 9.14 8.14 -27.36
CA THR A 68 8.48 9.13 -28.22
C THR A 68 9.46 10.17 -28.75
N LEU A 69 10.32 10.73 -27.90
CA LEU A 69 11.36 11.67 -28.33
C LEU A 69 12.35 11.02 -29.30
N MET A 70 12.80 9.80 -29.02
CA MET A 70 13.70 9.05 -29.92
C MET A 70 13.08 8.84 -31.29
N PHE A 71 11.80 8.45 -31.37
CA PHE A 71 11.08 8.31 -32.64
C PHE A 71 10.96 9.65 -33.38
N GLN A 72 10.68 10.75 -32.67
CA GLN A 72 10.60 12.08 -33.27
C GLN A 72 11.96 12.54 -33.82
N ILE A 73 13.07 12.22 -33.14
CA ILE A 73 14.42 12.50 -33.63
C ILE A 73 14.69 11.73 -34.92
N LEU A 74 14.38 10.44 -34.95
CA LEU A 74 14.53 9.62 -36.16
C LEU A 74 13.72 10.18 -37.33
N LYS A 75 12.47 10.59 -37.08
CA LYS A 75 11.61 11.21 -38.08
C LYS A 75 12.15 12.56 -38.58
N ALA A 76 12.67 13.39 -37.69
CA ALA A 76 13.30 14.66 -38.06
C ALA A 76 14.53 14.44 -38.95
N ARG A 77 15.38 13.47 -38.59
CA ARG A 77 16.54 13.07 -39.40
C ARG A 77 16.14 12.52 -40.77
N GLN A 78 15.11 11.67 -40.82
CA GLN A 78 14.56 11.14 -42.08
C GLN A 78 14.09 12.28 -43.01
N ASN A 79 13.54 13.35 -42.44
CA ASN A 79 13.09 14.53 -43.19
C ASN A 79 14.20 15.56 -43.46
N ASN A 80 15.47 15.24 -43.16
CA ASN A 80 16.61 16.17 -43.22
C ASN A 80 16.46 17.44 -42.36
N ASP A 81 15.59 17.42 -41.36
CA ASP A 81 15.41 18.51 -40.40
C ASP A 81 16.37 18.33 -39.22
N PHE A 82 17.65 18.66 -39.48
CA PHE A 82 18.71 18.49 -38.48
C PHE A 82 18.62 19.49 -37.34
N ALA A 83 18.05 20.68 -37.57
CA ALA A 83 17.82 21.67 -36.53
C ALA A 83 16.84 21.13 -35.48
N LYS A 84 15.70 20.60 -35.93
CA LYS A 84 14.73 19.96 -35.04
C LYS A 84 15.28 18.70 -34.38
N ALA A 85 16.02 17.87 -35.11
CA ALA A 85 16.65 16.68 -34.53
C ALA A 85 17.63 17.05 -33.40
N ALA A 86 18.40 18.12 -33.56
CA ALA A 86 19.30 18.62 -32.53
C ALA A 86 18.53 19.12 -31.30
N GLN A 87 17.48 19.93 -31.50
CA GLN A 87 16.61 20.40 -30.40
C GLN A 87 16.01 19.24 -29.60
N LEU A 88 15.39 18.27 -30.29
CA LEU A 88 14.81 17.09 -29.64
C LEU A 88 15.85 16.24 -28.91
N THR A 89 17.08 16.16 -29.44
CA THR A 89 18.19 15.46 -28.78
C THR A 89 18.58 16.15 -27.47
N THR A 90 18.63 17.48 -27.45
CA THR A 90 18.87 18.23 -26.20
C THR A 90 17.76 18.00 -25.19
N SER A 91 16.49 18.09 -25.62
CA SER A 91 15.34 17.82 -24.74
C SER A 91 15.35 16.39 -24.18
N LEU A 92 15.77 15.39 -24.96
CA LEU A 92 15.92 14.02 -24.47
C LEU A 92 17.01 13.91 -23.40
N ARG A 93 18.14 14.61 -23.55
CA ARG A 93 19.19 14.62 -22.51
C ARG A 93 18.71 15.27 -21.22
N GLU A 94 18.02 16.40 -21.32
CA GLU A 94 17.45 17.11 -20.16
C GLU A 94 16.43 16.23 -19.43
N LEU A 95 15.54 15.56 -20.16
CA LEU A 95 14.56 14.63 -19.60
C LEU A 95 15.24 13.48 -18.85
N ILE A 96 16.28 12.88 -19.44
CA ILE A 96 17.03 11.78 -18.79
C ILE A 96 17.70 12.27 -17.50
N ALA A 97 18.37 13.42 -17.54
CA ALA A 97 19.01 14.01 -16.37
C ALA A 97 18.02 14.32 -15.24
N GLN A 98 16.83 14.85 -15.57
CA GLN A 98 15.76 15.09 -14.59
C GLN A 98 15.30 13.79 -13.94
N GLN A 99 15.07 12.74 -14.74
CA GLN A 99 14.61 11.45 -14.24
C GLN A 99 15.66 10.72 -13.39
N GLU A 100 16.96 10.86 -13.70
CA GLU A 100 18.04 10.33 -12.87
C GLU A 100 18.07 11.00 -11.49
N ASN A 101 17.91 12.33 -11.44
CA ASN A 101 17.83 13.06 -10.18
C ASN A 101 16.63 12.66 -9.32
N GLU A 102 15.48 12.36 -9.93
CA GLU A 102 14.28 11.87 -9.22
C GLU A 102 14.45 10.45 -8.67
N SER A 103 15.22 9.60 -9.34
CA SER A 103 15.50 8.24 -8.87
C SER A 103 16.43 8.19 -7.65
N LEU A 104 17.36 9.15 -7.54
CA LEU A 104 18.26 9.29 -6.40
C LEU A 104 17.56 9.83 -5.13
N GLN A 105 16.45 10.55 -5.27
CA GLN A 105 15.69 11.08 -4.13
C GLN A 105 14.76 10.04 -3.48
N GLN A 106 14.46 8.93 -4.16
CA GLN A 106 13.59 7.86 -3.64
C GLN A 106 14.32 6.84 -2.77
N SER A 107 15.66 6.79 -2.79
CA SER A 107 16.45 5.87 -1.97
C SER A 107 16.62 6.31 -0.50
N ASP A 108 16.23 7.54 -0.14
CA ASP A 108 16.32 8.11 1.21
C ASP A 108 14.98 8.08 1.99
N GLY A 109 14.10 7.12 1.68
CA GLY A 109 12.90 6.82 2.48
C GLY A 109 13.25 6.38 3.92
N PRO A 110 12.39 6.67 4.91
CA PRO A 110 12.78 6.73 6.31
C PRO A 110 13.26 5.35 6.81
N LYS A 111 14.46 5.32 7.40
CA LYS A 111 14.92 4.19 8.22
C LYS A 111 13.90 3.95 9.32
N SER A 112 13.10 2.90 9.17
CA SER A 112 12.19 2.42 10.22
C SER A 112 12.98 2.21 11.52
N LYS A 113 12.53 2.90 12.56
CA LYS A 113 12.92 2.65 13.95
C LYS A 113 12.19 1.43 14.48
#